data_AF-A0A212FIK9-F1
#
_entry.id   AF-A0A212FIK9-F1
#
_cell.length_a   1.000
_cell.length_b   1.000
_cell.length_c   1.000
_cell.angle_alpha   90.00
_cell.angle_beta   90.00
_cell.angle_gamma   90.00
#
_symmetry.space_group_name_H-M   'P 1'
#
loop_
_entity.id
_entity.type
_entity.pdbx_description
1 polymer ?
#
loop_
_entity_poly.entity_id
_entity_poly.type
_entity_poly.pdbx_seq_one_letter_code
_entity_poly.pdbx_strand_id
1 'polypeptide(L)'
;MEQGDLKKLSEESTIAKVGKEKFSSLTGYFNESNKRIDIVLVFKDDGNDETKRMRLNFLMNAIQVGLEAEVESGKMAEHRNLVFVKLHAPDEIIEQYGLYFNEKRYFKDSHLEFVNPIFNIFGTKNERELLKIVRTQYPGPDNYSTLERSTIVYKLLLELPFGDNMNHYGINKLIQKNIFLDAFALHDGPYFMKQKSKLLTTNLRQILFYKWLGLINIWKTQPIHMVHEYFGNRVAQYMAFYEYFNIMLIILVLFSFVTTFRLYSNQDTFEAHLLVFDCVFML
;
A
#
# COMPACT_ATOMS: atom_id res chain seq x y z
N MET A 1 -45.20 -24.54 20.56
CA MET A 1 -44.01 -23.90 19.97
C MET A 1 -44.19 -22.41 20.13
N GLU A 2 -43.62 -21.92 21.22
CA GLU A 2 -43.96 -20.66 21.86
C GLU A 2 -43.27 -19.47 21.18
N GLN A 3 -43.90 -18.29 21.30
CA GLN A 3 -43.41 -16.99 20.81
C GLN A 3 -41.96 -16.65 21.24
N GLY A 4 -41.40 -17.35 22.23
CA GLY A 4 -40.01 -17.22 22.67
C GLY A 4 -38.98 -17.71 21.65
N ASP A 5 -39.26 -18.79 20.90
CA ASP A 5 -38.30 -19.35 19.94
C ASP A 5 -38.19 -18.48 18.67
N LEU A 6 -39.30 -17.86 18.25
CA LEU A 6 -39.34 -16.91 17.13
C LEU A 6 -38.59 -15.62 17.45
N LYS A 7 -38.66 -15.11 18.69
CA LYS A 7 -37.87 -13.95 19.12
C LYS A 7 -36.38 -14.27 19.16
N LYS A 8 -36.00 -15.44 19.64
CA LYS A 8 -34.60 -15.88 19.71
C LYS A 8 -33.97 -16.03 18.32
N LEU A 9 -34.70 -16.62 17.35
CA LEU A 9 -34.28 -16.66 15.95
C LEU A 9 -34.16 -15.26 15.33
N SER A 10 -35.08 -14.34 15.66
CA SER A 10 -35.03 -12.97 15.16
C SER A 10 -33.82 -12.20 15.72
N GLU A 11 -33.51 -12.37 17.01
CA GLU A 11 -32.35 -11.76 17.66
C GLU A 11 -31.04 -12.35 17.15
N GLU A 12 -30.93 -13.67 17.01
CA GLU A 12 -29.76 -14.32 16.40
C GLU A 12 -29.55 -13.91 14.94
N SER A 13 -30.63 -13.77 14.15
CA SER A 13 -30.54 -13.27 12.78
C SER A 13 -30.12 -11.80 12.72
N THR A 14 -30.51 -10.99 13.71
CA THR A 14 -30.16 -9.58 13.81
C THR A 14 -28.71 -9.42 14.25
N ILE A 15 -28.24 -10.20 15.22
CA ILE A 15 -26.85 -10.23 15.67
C ILE A 15 -25.93 -10.76 14.56
N ALA A 16 -26.36 -11.79 13.83
CA ALA A 16 -25.63 -12.32 12.68
C ALA A 16 -25.58 -11.30 11.54
N LYS A 17 -26.67 -10.55 11.26
CA LYS A 17 -26.68 -9.46 10.28
C LYS A 17 -25.79 -8.30 10.69
N VAL A 18 -25.87 -7.84 11.95
CA VAL A 18 -25.01 -6.76 12.49
C VAL A 18 -23.54 -7.18 12.50
N GLY A 19 -23.25 -8.44 12.81
CA GLY A 19 -21.92 -9.02 12.66
C GLY A 19 -21.47 -8.99 11.20
N LYS A 20 -22.27 -9.54 10.28
CA LYS A 20 -21.94 -9.64 8.85
C LYS A 20 -21.77 -8.26 8.18
N GLU A 21 -22.58 -7.26 8.56
CA GLU A 21 -22.44 -5.86 8.14
C GLU A 21 -21.18 -5.19 8.72
N LYS A 22 -20.86 -5.41 10.00
CA LYS A 22 -19.58 -4.94 10.58
C LYS A 22 -18.38 -5.58 9.89
N PHE A 23 -18.49 -6.85 9.47
CA PHE A 23 -17.41 -7.58 8.84
C PHE A 23 -17.26 -7.26 7.34
N SER A 24 -18.32 -7.01 6.56
CA SER A 24 -18.18 -6.67 5.13
C SER A 24 -17.40 -5.37 4.91
N SER A 25 -17.53 -4.39 5.82
CA SER A 25 -16.79 -3.13 5.74
C SER A 25 -15.27 -3.23 5.90
N LEU A 26 -14.77 -4.38 6.38
CA LEU A 26 -13.34 -4.60 6.67
C LEU A 26 -12.64 -5.49 5.65
N THR A 27 -13.38 -6.08 4.71
CA THR A 27 -12.84 -7.13 3.84
C THR A 27 -12.15 -6.54 2.61
N GLY A 28 -12.47 -5.30 2.19
CA GLY A 28 -11.99 -4.74 0.92
C GLY A 28 -12.68 -5.39 -0.29
N TYR A 29 -13.83 -6.03 -0.07
CA TYR A 29 -14.68 -6.62 -1.10
C TYR A 29 -16.03 -5.90 -1.14
N PHE A 30 -16.77 -6.10 -2.22
CA PHE A 30 -18.16 -5.71 -2.36
C PHE A 30 -19.03 -6.33 -1.26
N ASN A 31 -20.13 -5.67 -0.90
CA ASN A 31 -20.97 -6.14 0.20
C ASN A 31 -21.77 -7.39 -0.19
N GLU A 32 -22.24 -7.40 -1.44
CA GLU A 32 -23.19 -8.39 -1.95
C GLU A 32 -22.48 -9.53 -2.70
N SER A 33 -21.18 -9.41 -2.95
CA SER A 33 -20.41 -10.38 -3.73
C SER A 33 -18.97 -10.51 -3.23
N ASN A 34 -18.33 -11.65 -3.50
CA ASN A 34 -16.92 -11.87 -3.15
C ASN A 34 -15.97 -11.21 -4.17
N LYS A 35 -16.30 -10.00 -4.63
CA LYS A 35 -15.56 -9.24 -5.64
C LYS A 35 -14.69 -8.19 -4.97
N ARG A 36 -13.40 -8.18 -5.32
CA ARG A 36 -12.40 -7.32 -4.68
C ARG A 36 -12.54 -5.88 -5.17
N ILE A 37 -12.48 -4.91 -4.26
CA ILE A 37 -12.46 -3.50 -4.65
C ILE A 37 -11.04 -3.13 -5.07
N ASP A 38 -10.88 -2.68 -6.31
CA ASP A 38 -9.59 -2.25 -6.85
C ASP A 38 -9.37 -0.74 -6.65
N ILE A 39 -10.41 0.09 -6.89
CA ILE A 39 -10.38 1.55 -6.69
C ILE A 39 -11.72 2.03 -6.11
N VAL A 40 -11.68 3.10 -5.32
CA VAL A 40 -12.86 3.85 -4.88
C VAL A 40 -12.80 5.26 -5.43
N LEU A 41 -13.87 5.69 -6.09
CA LEU A 41 -14.10 7.08 -6.49
C LEU A 41 -15.01 7.75 -5.49
N VAL A 42 -14.74 9.02 -5.18
CA VAL A 42 -15.56 9.82 -4.27
C VAL A 42 -16.04 11.08 -4.96
N PHE A 43 -17.30 11.41 -4.80
CA PHE A 43 -17.85 12.70 -5.21
C PHE A 43 -18.89 13.20 -4.21
N LYS A 44 -19.19 14.48 -4.29
CA LYS A 44 -20.26 15.11 -3.51
C LYS A 44 -21.51 15.28 -4.37
N ASP A 45 -22.67 15.03 -3.77
CA ASP A 45 -23.93 15.35 -4.42
C ASP A 45 -24.24 16.85 -4.29
N ASP A 46 -23.74 17.64 -5.25
CA ASP A 46 -23.91 19.09 -5.30
C ASP A 46 -25.17 19.54 -6.08
N GLY A 47 -26.00 18.60 -6.59
CA GLY A 47 -27.23 18.91 -7.33
C GLY A 47 -27.04 19.60 -8.70
N ASN A 48 -25.80 19.80 -9.17
CA ASN A 48 -25.53 20.38 -10.48
C ASN A 48 -25.68 19.33 -11.59
N ASP A 49 -26.69 19.52 -12.46
CA ASP A 49 -27.04 18.60 -13.55
C ASP A 49 -25.92 18.38 -14.57
N GLU A 50 -25.11 19.40 -14.87
CA GLU A 50 -24.00 19.27 -15.82
C GLU A 50 -22.91 18.36 -15.26
N THR A 51 -22.53 18.58 -13.99
CA THR A 51 -21.56 17.72 -13.30
C THR A 51 -22.07 16.30 -13.16
N LYS A 52 -23.36 16.14 -12.87
CA LYS A 52 -24.03 14.83 -12.78
C LYS A 52 -23.98 14.11 -14.12
N ARG A 53 -24.25 14.80 -15.23
CA ARG A 53 -24.15 14.23 -16.58
C ARG A 53 -22.72 13.78 -16.91
N MET A 54 -21.71 14.59 -16.61
CA MET A 54 -20.30 14.20 -16.83
C MET A 54 -19.90 12.99 -16.00
N ARG A 55 -20.31 12.92 -14.72
CA ARG A 55 -20.07 11.74 -13.86
C ARG A 55 -20.72 10.49 -14.42
N LEU A 56 -22.00 10.58 -14.78
CA LEU A 56 -22.75 9.45 -15.32
C LEU A 56 -22.15 8.93 -16.62
N ASN A 57 -21.77 9.83 -17.54
CA ASN A 57 -21.08 9.45 -18.77
C ASN A 57 -19.77 8.71 -18.46
N PHE A 58 -18.94 9.25 -17.56
CA PHE A 58 -17.67 8.62 -17.20
C PHE A 58 -17.86 7.22 -16.58
N LEU A 59 -18.80 7.08 -15.63
CA LEU A 59 -19.10 5.81 -14.99
C LEU A 59 -19.73 4.80 -15.96
N MET A 60 -20.58 5.26 -16.88
CA MET A 60 -21.16 4.40 -17.91
C MET A 60 -20.08 3.90 -18.87
N ASN A 61 -19.14 4.75 -19.27
CA ASN A 61 -18.00 4.35 -20.09
C ASN A 61 -17.09 3.36 -19.36
N ALA A 62 -16.88 3.54 -18.05
CA ALA A 62 -16.16 2.57 -17.22
C ALA A 62 -16.84 1.20 -17.23
N ILE A 63 -18.17 1.17 -17.09
CA ILE A 63 -18.97 -0.07 -17.13
C ILE A 63 -18.95 -0.70 -18.53
N GLN A 64 -19.02 0.10 -19.59
CA GLN A 64 -18.95 -0.39 -20.98
C GLN A 64 -17.61 -1.05 -21.31
N VAL A 65 -16.52 -0.58 -20.69
CA VAL A 65 -15.20 -1.21 -20.80
C VAL A 65 -15.14 -2.57 -20.07
N GLY A 66 -16.10 -2.84 -19.18
CA GLY A 66 -16.19 -4.11 -18.44
C GLY A 66 -15.85 -3.98 -16.95
N LEU A 67 -15.69 -2.76 -16.42
CA LEU A 67 -15.58 -2.57 -14.98
C LEU A 67 -16.95 -2.73 -14.31
N GLU A 68 -16.93 -3.23 -13.09
CA GLU A 68 -18.14 -3.35 -12.28
C GLU A 68 -18.11 -2.33 -11.14
N ALA A 69 -19.26 -1.73 -10.85
CA ALA A 69 -19.38 -0.66 -9.88
C ALA A 69 -20.43 -0.96 -8.81
N GLU A 70 -20.09 -0.72 -7.55
CA GLU A 70 -21.03 -0.70 -6.41
C GLU A 70 -21.04 0.71 -5.83
N VAL A 71 -22.23 1.30 -5.65
CA VAL A 71 -22.38 2.68 -5.14
C VAL A 71 -22.87 2.64 -3.70
N GLU A 72 -22.22 3.42 -2.83
CA GLU A 72 -22.61 3.60 -1.44
C GLU A 72 -22.59 5.07 -1.02
N SER A 73 -23.53 5.46 -0.17
CA SER A 73 -23.51 6.77 0.48
C SER A 73 -22.67 6.75 1.76
N GLY A 74 -22.06 7.89 2.10
CA GLY A 74 -21.28 8.04 3.32
C GLY A 74 -22.13 7.78 4.58
N LYS A 75 -21.63 6.88 5.44
CA LYS A 75 -22.32 6.47 6.68
C LYS A 75 -22.10 7.44 7.85
N MET A 76 -20.99 8.18 7.85
CA MET A 76 -20.66 9.13 8.91
C MET A 76 -21.48 10.41 8.79
N ALA A 77 -21.88 11.01 9.93
CA ALA A 77 -22.71 12.22 9.96
C ALA A 77 -22.11 13.38 9.15
N GLU A 78 -20.78 13.54 9.21
CA GLU A 78 -20.00 14.56 8.50
C GLU A 78 -19.89 14.32 6.99
N HIS A 79 -20.18 13.10 6.53
CA HIS A 79 -19.93 12.64 5.15
C HIS A 79 -21.21 12.16 4.44
N ARG A 80 -22.39 12.52 4.95
CA ARG A 80 -23.68 12.09 4.37
C ARG A 80 -23.92 12.58 2.95
N ASN A 81 -23.24 13.65 2.55
CA ASN A 81 -23.29 14.22 1.19
C ASN A 81 -22.27 13.60 0.24
N LEU A 82 -21.41 12.69 0.73
CA LEU A 82 -20.43 11.99 -0.09
C LEU A 82 -21.01 10.68 -0.60
N VAL A 83 -20.70 10.39 -1.86
CA VAL A 83 -21.01 9.14 -2.53
C VAL A 83 -19.71 8.47 -2.92
N PHE A 84 -19.60 7.20 -2.57
CA PHE A 84 -18.46 6.33 -2.83
C PHE A 84 -18.85 5.34 -3.93
N VAL A 85 -18.10 5.31 -5.02
CA VAL A 85 -18.25 4.33 -6.09
C VAL A 85 -17.07 3.38 -6.02
N LYS A 86 -17.34 2.15 -5.59
CA LYS A 86 -16.36 1.07 -5.53
C LYS A 86 -16.28 0.43 -6.90
N LEU A 87 -15.08 0.31 -7.45
CA LEU A 87 -14.83 -0.31 -8.74
C LEU A 87 -14.10 -1.63 -8.57
N HIS A 88 -14.55 -2.64 -9.32
CA HIS A 88 -13.94 -3.95 -9.45
C HIS A 88 -13.65 -4.21 -10.94
N ALA A 89 -12.45 -4.70 -11.23
CA ALA A 89 -12.12 -5.22 -12.55
C ALA A 89 -12.14 -6.75 -12.55
N PRO A 90 -12.95 -7.39 -13.41
CA PRO A 90 -12.88 -8.83 -13.64
C PRO A 90 -11.47 -9.27 -14.08
N ASP A 91 -11.15 -10.54 -13.87
CA ASP A 91 -9.81 -11.07 -14.16
C ASP A 91 -9.47 -10.97 -15.66
N GLU A 92 -10.46 -11.14 -16.55
CA GLU A 92 -10.29 -10.97 -17.99
C GLU A 92 -9.85 -9.54 -18.36
N ILE A 93 -10.45 -8.54 -17.70
CA ILE A 93 -10.11 -7.12 -17.91
C ILE A 93 -8.70 -6.84 -17.37
N ILE A 94 -8.36 -7.36 -16.19
CA ILE A 94 -7.02 -7.20 -15.60
C ILE A 94 -5.95 -7.83 -16.49
N GLU A 95 -6.18 -9.01 -17.06
CA GLU A 95 -5.23 -9.66 -17.96
C GLU A 95 -5.04 -8.87 -19.25
N GLN A 96 -6.14 -8.47 -19.88
CA GLN A 96 -6.10 -7.71 -21.14
C GLN A 96 -5.37 -6.38 -20.95
N TYR A 97 -5.76 -5.59 -19.95
CA TYR A 97 -5.16 -4.28 -19.71
C TYR A 97 -3.81 -4.37 -19.02
N GLY A 98 -3.54 -5.43 -18.25
CA GLY A 98 -2.23 -5.72 -17.68
C GLY A 98 -1.18 -5.98 -18.77
N LEU A 99 -1.56 -6.66 -19.85
CA LEU A 99 -0.72 -6.81 -21.04
C LEU A 99 -0.60 -5.50 -21.81
N TYR A 100 -1.70 -4.78 -22.02
CA TYR A 100 -1.71 -3.50 -22.75
C TYR A 100 -0.80 -2.44 -22.09
N PHE A 101 -0.90 -2.27 -20.77
CA PHE A 101 -0.10 -1.32 -20.01
C PHE A 101 1.30 -1.82 -19.65
N ASN A 102 1.63 -3.05 -20.03
CA ASN A 102 2.85 -3.75 -19.64
C ASN A 102 3.10 -3.74 -18.13
N GLU A 103 2.01 -3.87 -17.35
CA GLU A 103 2.03 -4.01 -15.88
C GLU A 103 2.17 -5.48 -15.47
N LYS A 104 2.06 -6.42 -16.42
CA LYS A 104 2.33 -7.83 -16.17
C LYS A 104 3.79 -8.03 -15.81
N ARG A 105 4.04 -8.34 -14.53
CA ARG A 105 5.37 -8.71 -14.05
C ARG A 105 5.62 -10.19 -14.39
N TYR A 106 6.23 -10.45 -15.55
CA TYR A 106 6.81 -11.78 -15.86
C TYR A 106 7.89 -12.21 -14.86
N PHE A 107 8.33 -11.29 -14.00
CA PHE A 107 9.37 -11.47 -12.99
C PHE A 107 8.93 -12.15 -11.70
N LYS A 108 7.75 -12.79 -11.64
CA LYS A 108 7.36 -13.58 -10.46
C LYS A 108 8.29 -14.79 -10.24
N ASP A 109 8.90 -15.29 -11.32
CA ASP A 109 9.82 -16.44 -11.33
C ASP A 109 11.29 -16.09 -11.63
N SER A 110 11.60 -14.88 -12.11
CA SER A 110 13.01 -14.53 -12.30
C SER A 110 13.66 -14.33 -10.94
N HIS A 111 14.59 -15.23 -10.69
CA HIS A 111 15.50 -15.26 -9.57
C HIS A 111 15.88 -13.84 -9.15
N LEU A 112 15.34 -13.39 -8.02
CA LEU A 112 15.97 -12.34 -7.24
C LEU A 112 17.36 -12.90 -6.90
N GLU A 113 18.36 -12.59 -7.71
CA GLU A 113 19.73 -12.53 -7.25
C GLU A 113 19.72 -11.47 -6.16
N PHE A 114 19.56 -11.94 -4.93
CA PHE A 114 19.80 -11.14 -3.76
C PHE A 114 21.24 -10.63 -3.92
N VAL A 115 21.42 -9.31 -3.98
CA VAL A 115 22.69 -8.74 -3.55
C VAL A 115 22.85 -9.26 -2.12
N ASN A 116 23.65 -10.31 -1.93
CA ASN A 116 24.12 -10.70 -0.62
C ASN A 116 24.85 -9.45 -0.14
N PRO A 117 24.29 -8.65 0.77
CA PRO A 117 25.02 -7.48 1.19
C PRO A 117 26.30 -8.02 1.81
N ILE A 118 27.44 -7.44 1.41
CA ILE A 118 28.76 -7.75 1.96
C ILE A 118 28.73 -7.72 3.52
N PHE A 119 27.71 -7.07 4.10
CA PHE A 119 27.33 -7.06 5.51
C PHE A 119 26.10 -7.94 5.83
N ASN A 120 26.18 -9.25 5.62
CA ASN A 120 25.11 -10.20 5.99
C ASN A 120 25.00 -10.43 7.52
N ILE A 121 25.27 -9.39 8.32
CA ILE A 121 25.30 -9.42 9.79
C ILE A 121 23.87 -9.33 10.36
N PHE A 122 22.92 -8.76 9.60
CA PHE A 122 21.54 -8.50 10.08
C PHE A 122 20.43 -9.00 9.12
N GLY A 123 20.78 -9.71 8.05
CA GLY A 123 19.86 -10.06 6.96
C GLY A 123 18.81 -11.13 7.29
N THR A 124 17.54 -10.83 7.06
CA THR A 124 16.42 -11.77 7.28
C THR A 124 16.28 -12.79 6.14
N LYS A 125 16.84 -14.00 6.31
CA LYS A 125 16.66 -15.15 5.39
C LYS A 125 15.19 -15.54 5.09
N ASN A 126 14.23 -14.97 5.83
CA ASN A 126 12.82 -15.36 5.79
C ASN A 126 11.94 -14.47 4.89
N GLU A 127 12.45 -13.37 4.32
CA GLU A 127 11.63 -12.45 3.49
C GLU A 127 11.17 -13.11 2.19
N ARG A 128 12.05 -13.86 1.53
CA ARG A 128 11.76 -14.58 0.28
C ARG A 128 10.57 -15.50 0.40
N GLU A 129 10.58 -16.38 1.39
CA GLU A 129 9.54 -17.38 1.58
C GLU A 129 8.20 -16.72 1.91
N LEU A 130 8.22 -15.61 2.64
CA LEU A 130 7.00 -14.85 2.91
C LEU A 130 6.46 -14.17 1.65
N LEU A 131 7.34 -13.61 0.81
CA LEU A 131 6.92 -13.01 -0.45
C LEU A 131 6.29 -14.06 -1.39
N LYS A 132 6.86 -15.27 -1.46
CA LYS A 132 6.26 -16.39 -2.20
C LYS A 132 4.88 -16.74 -1.65
N ILE A 133 4.76 -16.90 -0.33
CA ILE A 133 3.48 -17.23 0.33
C ILE A 133 2.42 -16.15 0.05
N VAL A 134 2.80 -14.87 0.07
CA VAL A 134 1.89 -13.76 -0.25
C VAL A 134 1.48 -13.81 -1.72
N ARG A 135 2.42 -14.02 -2.64
CA ARG A 135 2.14 -14.07 -4.08
C ARG A 135 1.24 -15.23 -4.48
N THR A 136 1.37 -16.38 -3.82
CA THR A 136 0.49 -17.53 -4.07
C THR A 136 -0.92 -17.36 -3.51
N GLN A 137 -1.17 -16.31 -2.71
CA GLN A 137 -2.50 -16.02 -2.16
C GLN A 137 -3.31 -15.05 -3.03
N TYR A 138 -2.69 -14.38 -4.00
CA TYR A 138 -3.43 -13.47 -4.87
C TYR A 138 -4.44 -14.24 -5.74
N PRO A 139 -5.65 -13.70 -5.96
CA PRO A 139 -6.66 -14.35 -6.77
C PRO A 139 -6.36 -14.24 -8.28
N GLY A 140 -7.02 -15.11 -9.06
CA GLY A 140 -6.96 -15.13 -10.52
C GLY A 140 -5.85 -16.03 -11.08
N PRO A 141 -5.86 -16.34 -12.38
CA PRO A 141 -4.92 -17.29 -12.99
C PRO A 141 -3.47 -16.76 -13.07
N ASP A 142 -3.29 -15.44 -13.16
CA ASP A 142 -1.98 -14.75 -13.21
C ASP A 142 -1.51 -14.20 -11.83
N ASN A 143 -2.30 -14.41 -10.77
CA ASN A 143 -2.01 -14.00 -9.39
C ASN A 143 -1.62 -12.51 -9.24
N TYR A 144 -2.29 -11.58 -9.95
CA TYR A 144 -1.95 -10.14 -9.88
C TYR A 144 -2.01 -9.61 -8.45
N SER A 145 -0.99 -8.86 -8.04
CA SER A 145 -0.94 -8.24 -6.72
C SER A 145 -2.01 -7.15 -6.58
N THR A 146 -2.38 -6.84 -5.33
CA THR A 146 -3.25 -5.70 -4.99
C THR A 146 -2.84 -4.41 -5.69
N LEU A 147 -1.53 -4.12 -5.64
CA LEU A 147 -0.96 -2.92 -6.23
C LEU A 147 -1.07 -2.94 -7.76
N GLU A 148 -0.70 -4.04 -8.41
CA GLU A 148 -0.79 -4.20 -9.87
C GLU A 148 -2.23 -4.00 -10.35
N ARG A 149 -3.19 -4.67 -9.71
CA ARG A 149 -4.62 -4.54 -10.06
C ARG A 149 -5.09 -3.09 -9.96
N SER A 150 -4.85 -2.44 -8.83
CA SER A 150 -5.24 -1.04 -8.64
C SER A 150 -4.53 -0.09 -9.61
N THR A 151 -3.28 -0.36 -9.98
CA THR A 151 -2.52 0.43 -10.97
C THR A 151 -3.11 0.27 -12.37
N ILE A 152 -3.47 -0.94 -12.77
CA ILE A 152 -4.11 -1.23 -14.07
C ILE A 152 -5.45 -0.50 -14.16
N VAL A 153 -6.29 -0.63 -13.15
CA VAL A 153 -7.60 0.05 -13.12
C VAL A 153 -7.41 1.57 -13.12
N TYR A 154 -6.44 2.10 -12.38
CA TYR A 154 -6.19 3.55 -12.36
C TYR A 154 -5.75 4.06 -13.73
N LYS A 155 -4.84 3.35 -14.39
CA LYS A 155 -4.40 3.67 -15.76
C LYS A 155 -5.57 3.61 -16.74
N LEU A 156 -6.45 2.63 -16.61
CA LEU A 156 -7.67 2.55 -17.42
C LEU A 156 -8.54 3.80 -17.23
N LEU A 157 -8.78 4.20 -15.98
CA LEU A 157 -9.55 5.41 -15.65
C LEU A 157 -8.90 6.71 -16.17
N LEU A 158 -7.59 6.74 -16.40
CA LEU A 158 -6.90 7.87 -17.02
C LEU A 158 -7.15 7.99 -18.52
N GLU A 159 -7.49 6.88 -19.20
CA GLU A 159 -7.76 6.85 -20.63
C GLU A 159 -9.24 7.00 -20.97
N LEU A 160 -10.14 6.77 -20.00
CA LEU A 160 -11.58 6.83 -20.23
C LEU A 160 -12.08 8.24 -20.59
N PRO A 161 -12.89 8.38 -21.67
CA PRO A 161 -13.56 9.63 -21.98
C PRO A 161 -14.74 9.90 -21.04
N PHE A 162 -15.08 11.17 -20.83
CA PHE A 162 -16.29 11.61 -20.11
C PHE A 162 -17.17 12.58 -20.91
N GLY A 163 -16.73 12.99 -22.10
CA GLY A 163 -17.50 13.87 -22.99
C GLY A 163 -16.95 13.83 -24.42
N ASP A 164 -17.64 14.53 -25.31
CA ASP A 164 -17.43 14.40 -26.77
C ASP A 164 -16.19 15.14 -27.28
N ASN A 165 -15.69 16.12 -26.51
CA ASN A 165 -14.51 16.88 -26.93
C ASN A 165 -13.24 16.04 -26.77
N MET A 166 -12.28 16.23 -27.68
CA MET A 166 -10.96 15.56 -27.67
C MET A 166 -10.19 15.71 -26.34
N ASN A 167 -10.49 16.74 -25.55
CA ASN A 167 -9.84 17.00 -24.27
C ASN A 167 -10.59 16.44 -23.04
N HIS A 168 -11.75 15.79 -23.22
CA HIS A 168 -12.57 15.26 -22.13
C HIS A 168 -12.31 13.78 -21.87
N TYR A 169 -11.09 13.48 -21.40
CA TYR A 169 -10.70 12.14 -20.96
C TYR A 169 -9.88 12.18 -19.66
N GLY A 170 -9.97 11.10 -18.91
CA GLY A 170 -9.18 10.81 -17.73
C GLY A 170 -9.76 11.33 -16.42
N ILE A 171 -9.70 10.48 -15.40
CA ILE A 171 -10.15 10.79 -14.04
C ILE A 171 -9.46 12.02 -13.45
N ASN A 172 -8.18 12.24 -13.76
CA ASN A 172 -7.42 13.40 -13.26
C ASN A 172 -8.07 14.74 -13.64
N LYS A 173 -8.61 14.85 -14.85
CA LYS A 173 -9.29 16.09 -15.28
C LYS A 173 -10.62 16.28 -14.54
N LEU A 174 -11.33 15.20 -14.24
CA LEU A 174 -12.55 15.26 -13.46
C LEU A 174 -12.27 15.65 -12.00
N ILE A 175 -11.16 15.18 -11.43
CA ILE A 175 -10.70 15.60 -10.09
C ILE A 175 -10.30 17.07 -10.09
N GLN A 176 -9.52 17.52 -11.08
CA GLN A 176 -9.14 18.94 -11.23
C GLN A 176 -10.36 19.87 -11.38
N LYS A 177 -11.43 19.39 -12.03
CA LYS A 177 -12.71 20.12 -12.17
C LYS A 177 -13.63 20.00 -10.95
N ASN A 178 -13.19 19.35 -9.86
CA ASN A 178 -14.00 19.03 -8.67
C ASN A 178 -15.30 18.27 -9.00
N ILE A 179 -15.33 17.52 -10.10
CA ILE A 179 -16.46 16.65 -10.45
C ILE A 179 -16.40 15.37 -9.62
N PHE A 180 -15.21 14.80 -9.49
CA PHE A 180 -14.84 13.84 -8.46
C PHE A 180 -13.97 14.58 -7.43
N LEU A 181 -14.07 14.19 -6.16
CA LEU A 181 -13.21 14.71 -5.10
C LEU A 181 -11.88 13.98 -5.08
N ASP A 182 -11.91 12.65 -5.14
CA ASP A 182 -10.71 11.83 -5.08
C ASP A 182 -10.94 10.44 -5.69
N ALA A 183 -9.84 9.76 -6.00
CA ALA A 183 -9.79 8.38 -6.46
C ALA A 183 -8.62 7.67 -5.78
N PHE A 184 -8.92 6.69 -4.92
CA PHE A 184 -7.90 5.99 -4.14
C PHE A 184 -8.11 4.48 -4.12
N ALA A 185 -7.01 3.73 -4.01
CA ALA A 185 -7.02 2.29 -3.81
C ALA A 185 -7.25 1.95 -2.34
N LEU A 186 -7.94 0.84 -2.06
CA LEU A 186 -8.13 0.35 -0.70
C LEU A 186 -6.94 -0.48 -0.22
N HIS A 187 -6.64 -0.37 1.06
CA HIS A 187 -5.66 -1.21 1.73
C HIS A 187 -6.16 -2.65 1.91
N ASP A 188 -5.23 -3.61 1.94
CA ASP A 188 -5.49 -5.02 2.24
C ASP A 188 -5.99 -5.23 3.69
N GLY A 189 -7.30 -5.07 3.89
CA GLY A 189 -8.01 -5.42 5.12
C GLY A 189 -7.46 -4.78 6.41
N PRO A 190 -7.80 -5.33 7.58
CA PRO A 190 -7.35 -4.82 8.87
C PRO A 190 -5.85 -5.08 9.08
N TYR A 191 -5.14 -4.10 9.64
CA TYR A 191 -3.71 -4.21 9.93
C TYR A 191 -3.39 -5.17 11.10
N PHE A 192 -4.36 -5.44 11.97
CA PHE A 192 -4.20 -6.31 13.14
C PHE A 192 -4.76 -7.71 12.88
N MET A 193 -4.09 -8.73 13.42
CA MET A 193 -4.56 -10.12 13.40
C MET A 193 -5.60 -10.33 14.51
N LYS A 194 -6.83 -10.73 14.15
CA LYS A 194 -7.92 -11.01 15.11
C LYS A 194 -7.88 -12.43 15.68
N GLN A 195 -7.30 -13.38 14.95
CA GLN A 195 -7.07 -14.76 15.39
C GLN A 195 -5.60 -15.11 15.12
N LYS A 196 -5.04 -16.10 15.84
CA LYS A 196 -3.76 -16.75 15.46
C LYS A 196 -3.98 -17.52 14.15
N SER A 197 -4.22 -16.80 13.05
CA SER A 197 -4.42 -17.38 11.74
C SER A 197 -3.10 -17.97 11.25
N LYS A 198 -3.18 -19.11 10.55
CA LYS A 198 -2.03 -19.70 9.84
C LYS A 198 -1.45 -18.66 8.87
N LEU A 199 -0.13 -18.68 8.70
CA LEU A 199 0.61 -17.80 7.77
C LEU A 199 -0.02 -17.74 6.35
N LEU A 200 -0.70 -18.81 5.95
CA LEU A 200 -1.41 -18.99 4.68
C LEU A 200 -2.65 -18.09 4.46
N THR A 201 -3.14 -17.39 5.47
CA THR A 201 -4.30 -16.47 5.33
C THR A 201 -3.94 -15.06 5.79
N THR A 202 -2.66 -14.70 5.78
CA THR A 202 -2.17 -13.45 6.38
C THR A 202 -1.99 -12.39 5.30
N ASN A 203 -2.67 -11.24 5.47
CA ASN A 203 -2.54 -10.13 4.52
C ASN A 203 -1.14 -9.53 4.55
N LEU A 204 -0.67 -9.03 3.41
CA LEU A 204 0.63 -8.36 3.29
C LEU A 204 0.75 -7.16 4.25
N ARG A 205 -0.34 -6.39 4.42
CA ARG A 205 -0.43 -5.28 5.39
C ARG A 205 -0.14 -5.73 6.83
N GLN A 206 -0.66 -6.88 7.23
CA GLN A 206 -0.45 -7.42 8.58
C GLN A 206 1.00 -7.87 8.77
N ILE A 207 1.58 -8.53 7.75
CA ILE A 207 2.99 -8.96 7.78
C ILE A 207 3.91 -7.74 7.94
N LEU A 208 3.68 -6.68 7.15
CA LEU A 208 4.42 -5.42 7.26
C LEU A 208 4.27 -4.80 8.64
N PHE A 209 3.07 -4.74 9.20
CA PHE A 209 2.84 -4.18 10.52
C PHE A 209 3.68 -4.87 11.61
N TYR A 210 3.70 -6.21 11.67
CA TYR A 210 4.42 -6.92 12.72
C TYR A 210 5.93 -7.05 12.49
N LYS A 211 6.38 -7.05 11.24
CA LYS A 211 7.81 -7.22 10.91
C LYS A 211 8.57 -5.91 10.79
N TRP A 212 7.93 -4.87 10.29
CA TRP A 212 8.58 -3.61 9.95
C TRP A 212 8.25 -2.51 10.95
N LEU A 213 7.00 -2.39 11.40
CA LEU A 213 6.60 -1.32 12.33
C LEU A 213 6.85 -1.73 13.80
N GLY A 214 7.26 -0.78 14.64
CA GLY A 214 7.43 -0.96 16.08
C GLY A 214 8.84 -0.63 16.60
N LEU A 215 8.93 -0.24 17.87
CA LEU A 215 10.18 0.26 18.49
C LEU A 215 11.31 -0.79 18.49
N ILE A 216 10.98 -2.07 18.66
CA ILE A 216 11.96 -3.16 18.64
C ILE A 216 12.45 -3.45 17.21
N ASN A 217 11.62 -3.15 16.21
CA ASN A 217 11.94 -3.40 14.80
C ASN A 217 12.86 -2.33 14.19
N ILE A 218 13.12 -1.22 14.88
CA ILE A 218 14.06 -0.16 14.45
C ILE A 218 15.48 -0.71 14.23
N TRP A 219 15.87 -1.74 15.01
CA TRP A 219 17.19 -2.38 14.92
C TRP A 219 17.26 -3.51 13.90
N LYS A 220 16.18 -3.78 13.15
CA LYS A 220 16.14 -4.79 12.09
C LYS A 220 16.29 -4.12 10.73
N THR A 221 16.84 -4.87 9.77
CA THR A 221 16.87 -4.44 8.36
C THR A 221 15.46 -4.27 7.82
N GLN A 222 15.28 -3.33 6.91
CA GLN A 222 13.95 -3.08 6.34
C GLN A 222 13.60 -4.17 5.32
N PRO A 223 12.37 -4.73 5.34
CA PRO A 223 11.93 -5.69 4.33
C PRO A 223 11.52 -4.96 3.04
N ILE A 224 12.52 -4.52 2.27
CA ILE A 224 12.34 -3.67 1.09
C ILE A 224 11.50 -4.35 0.01
N HIS A 225 11.62 -5.67 -0.16
CA HIS A 225 10.86 -6.38 -1.19
C HIS A 225 9.37 -6.45 -0.85
N MET A 226 9.03 -6.62 0.43
CA MET A 226 7.64 -6.55 0.88
C MET A 226 7.06 -5.14 0.76
N VAL A 227 7.84 -4.12 1.13
CA VAL A 227 7.45 -2.71 0.97
C VAL A 227 7.18 -2.38 -0.49
N HIS A 228 8.03 -2.87 -1.38
CA HIS A 228 7.88 -2.75 -2.83
C HIS A 228 6.63 -3.45 -3.36
N GLU A 229 6.34 -4.67 -2.90
CA GLU A 229 5.14 -5.40 -3.31
C GLU A 229 3.86 -4.66 -2.90
N TYR A 230 3.87 -4.00 -1.74
CA TYR A 230 2.68 -3.32 -1.19
C TYR A 230 2.51 -1.86 -1.67
N PHE A 231 3.57 -1.06 -1.63
CA PHE A 231 3.54 0.38 -1.91
C PHE A 231 4.11 0.76 -3.28
N GLY A 232 4.77 -0.17 -3.96
CA GLY A 232 5.35 0.04 -5.29
C GLY A 232 6.74 0.64 -5.28
N ASN A 233 7.24 0.87 -6.50
CA ASN A 233 8.65 1.18 -6.75
C ASN A 233 9.11 2.49 -6.08
N ARG A 234 8.29 3.55 -6.16
CA ARG A 234 8.68 4.87 -5.64
C ARG A 234 8.94 4.85 -4.13
N VAL A 235 8.03 4.22 -3.37
CA VAL A 235 8.17 4.12 -1.91
C VAL A 235 9.29 3.17 -1.53
N ALA A 236 9.44 2.05 -2.24
CA ALA A 236 10.53 1.12 -1.97
C ALA A 236 11.92 1.71 -2.24
N GLN A 237 12.08 2.45 -3.34
CA GLN A 237 13.34 3.14 -3.64
C GLN A 237 13.67 4.17 -2.57
N TYR A 238 12.67 4.94 -2.12
CA TYR A 238 12.84 5.86 -1.00
C TYR A 238 13.27 5.15 0.29
N MET A 239 12.60 4.06 0.66
CA MET A 239 12.92 3.30 1.88
C MET A 239 14.31 2.64 1.80
N ALA A 240 14.69 2.13 0.63
CA ALA A 240 16.00 1.56 0.39
C ALA A 240 17.11 2.62 0.53
N PHE A 241 16.90 3.82 -0.03
CA PHE A 241 17.82 4.93 0.15
C PHE A 241 17.90 5.38 1.61
N TYR A 242 16.77 5.40 2.32
CA TYR A 242 16.73 5.74 3.74
C TYR A 242 17.53 4.75 4.60
N GLU A 243 17.41 3.43 4.35
CA GLU A 243 18.23 2.42 5.03
C GLU A 243 19.72 2.64 4.77
N TYR A 244 20.09 2.80 3.49
CA TYR A 244 21.47 3.04 3.07
C TYR A 244 22.07 4.28 3.74
N PHE A 245 21.33 5.39 3.74
CA PHE A 245 21.76 6.65 4.33
C PHE A 245 22.04 6.52 5.84
N ASN A 246 21.15 5.86 6.58
CA ASN A 246 21.33 5.62 8.01
C ASN A 246 22.54 4.72 8.30
N ILE A 247 22.78 3.68 7.49
CA ILE A 247 23.97 2.83 7.63
C ILE A 247 25.25 3.65 7.43
N MET A 248 25.29 4.51 6.40
CA MET A 248 26.44 5.39 6.16
C MET A 248 26.67 6.37 7.32
N LEU A 249 25.61 6.91 7.93
CA LEU A 249 25.72 7.74 9.13
C LEU A 249 26.29 6.97 10.32
N ILE A 250 25.88 5.72 10.53
CA ILE A 250 26.42 4.87 11.61
C ILE A 250 27.93 4.66 11.40
N ILE A 251 28.37 4.36 10.17
CA ILE A 251 29.79 4.20 9.85
C ILE A 251 30.57 5.49 10.13
N LEU A 252 30.01 6.65 9.75
CA LEU A 252 30.62 7.95 9.99
C LEU A 252 30.75 8.26 11.49
N VAL A 253 29.71 7.96 12.28
CA VAL A 253 29.72 8.16 13.74
C VAL A 253 30.76 7.24 14.40
N LEU A 254 30.86 5.97 13.99
CA LEU A 254 31.88 5.06 14.50
C LEU A 254 33.30 5.54 14.16
N PHE A 255 33.52 6.00 12.92
CA PHE A 255 34.80 6.56 12.52
C PHE A 255 35.16 7.81 13.34
N SER A 256 34.21 8.74 13.50
CA SER A 256 34.37 9.96 14.31
C SER A 256 34.62 9.64 15.79
N PHE A 257 33.95 8.63 16.34
CA PHE A 257 34.17 8.19 17.72
C PHE A 257 35.58 7.61 17.90
N VAL A 258 36.05 6.77 16.96
CA VAL A 258 37.41 6.18 17.01
C VAL A 258 38.49 7.26 16.91
N THR A 259 38.35 8.24 16.01
CA THR A 259 39.33 9.33 15.87
C THR A 259 39.35 10.23 17.11
N THR A 260 38.18 10.57 17.66
CA THR A 260 38.07 11.37 18.89
C THR A 260 38.61 10.63 20.11
N PHE A 261 38.32 9.33 20.24
CA PHE A 261 38.84 8.49 21.32
C PHE A 261 40.37 8.35 21.26
N ARG A 262 40.94 8.21 20.06
CA ARG A 262 42.39 8.21 19.84
C ARG A 262 43.02 9.54 20.22
N LEU A 263 42.38 10.66 19.86
CA LEU A 263 42.85 12.00 20.20
C LEU A 263 42.84 12.21 21.73
N TYR A 264 41.74 11.85 22.40
CA TYR A 264 41.60 11.94 23.86
C TYR A 264 42.61 11.04 24.59
N SER A 265 42.80 9.79 24.13
CA SER A 265 43.76 8.87 24.75
C SER A 265 45.22 9.31 24.57
N ASN A 266 45.50 10.08 23.52
CA ASN A 266 46.84 10.61 23.20
C ASN A 266 47.03 12.06 23.67
N GLN A 267 46.13 12.60 24.50
CA GLN A 267 46.13 14.00 24.91
C GLN A 267 47.43 14.39 25.65
N ASP A 268 48.03 13.48 26.41
CA ASP A 268 49.34 13.66 27.05
C ASP A 268 50.50 13.80 26.05
N THR A 269 50.38 13.21 24.85
CA THR A 269 51.39 13.33 23.78
C THR A 269 51.18 14.55 22.88
N PHE A 270 49.96 15.08 22.82
CA PHE A 270 49.61 16.24 21.98
C PHE A 270 50.04 17.56 22.62
N GLU A 271 49.89 17.70 23.95
CA GLU A 271 50.45 18.82 24.74
C GLU A 271 51.99 18.89 24.59
N ALA A 272 52.68 17.74 24.59
CA ALA A 272 54.13 17.67 24.41
C ALA A 272 54.59 18.09 23.00
N HIS A 273 53.83 17.76 21.95
CA HIS A 273 54.15 18.19 20.59
C HIS A 273 53.85 19.67 20.33
N LEU A 274 52.81 20.25 20.94
CA LEU A 274 52.54 21.69 20.84
C LEU A 274 53.63 22.52 21.54
N LEU A 275 54.07 22.10 22.74
CA LEU A 275 55.14 22.77 23.48
C LEU A 275 56.49 22.72 22.75
N VAL A 276 56.80 21.61 22.06
CA VAL A 276 58.02 21.50 21.24
C VAL A 276 57.92 22.35 19.96
N PHE A 277 56.74 22.44 19.33
CA PHE A 277 56.54 23.29 18.15
C PHE A 277 56.62 24.79 18.50
N ASP A 278 56.05 25.20 19.63
CA ASP A 278 56.11 26.58 20.10
C ASP A 278 57.53 26.98 20.58
N CYS A 279 58.32 26.05 21.13
CA CYS A 279 59.72 26.31 21.48
C CYS A 279 60.66 26.38 20.27
N VAL A 280 60.39 25.63 19.19
CA VAL A 280 61.23 25.64 17.98
C VAL A 280 60.95 26.86 17.08
N PHE A 281 59.78 27.49 17.19
CA PHE A 281 59.45 28.72 16.46
C PHE A 281 59.72 30.04 17.23
N MET A 282 60.12 29.97 18.51
CA MET A 282 60.47 31.14 19.33
C MET A 282 61.99 31.33 19.59
N LEU A 283 62.86 30.62 18.86
CA LEU A 283 64.32 30.82 18.81
C LEU A 283 64.76 31.13 17.38
#